data_AF-A0A1Y1UGE6-F1
#
_entry.id   AF-A0A1Y1UGE6-F1
#
_cell.length_a   1.000
_cell.length_b   1.000
_cell.length_c   1.000
_cell.angle_alpha   90.00
_cell.angle_beta   90.00
_cell.angle_gamma   90.00
#
_symmetry.space_group_name_H-M   'P 1'
#
loop_
_entity.id
_entity.type
_entity.pdbx_description
1 polymer ?
#
loop_
_entity_poly.entity_id
_entity_poly.type
_entity_poly.pdbx_seq_one_letter_code
_entity_poly.pdbx_strand_id
1 'polypeptide(L)'
;MPFAINATKENLVPIRDPTVGDWRDSSTGLGYGIYPFDVEVALIPAALRAIAQLSDAGIIPSNYSSNATTFAEVWETQASPLFEVSISPAAANASLLNYVQKANLSDALLYGTGSLNATASSNGSSGTNTSSSSFNSTAGYNASSGGWDAVGQTIGKEVDGVNSTFYGLSIDRNGSVVEVLHSDLGFVLLYGNNVSQSIMQATVEALQPYPRGLLTNVGMVVANAAYDTNKTNIEVFNNLQYHGAVSWSWQQGLMAEGLSRQLGLCNLSSNTQLQYDHQTATPTWCTNTTLTDALLEAQTRLWDSIQGSASALFTEVLSPVFDNATNTFTIGDLGAISPSGTEGDAIQLWSYGFLAQIDPRSGRPVADGF
;
A
#
# COMPACT_ATOMS: atom_id res chain seq x y z
N MET A 1 -5.09 -15.04 -24.52
CA MET A 1 -4.49 -15.46 -23.23
C MET A 1 -5.47 -16.41 -22.53
N PRO A 2 -5.03 -17.52 -21.92
CA PRO A 2 -5.92 -18.47 -21.24
C PRO A 2 -6.89 -17.82 -20.25
N PHE A 3 -6.41 -16.93 -19.38
CA PHE A 3 -7.25 -16.21 -18.42
C PHE A 3 -8.36 -15.39 -19.08
N ALA A 4 -8.04 -14.70 -20.18
CA ALA A 4 -9.02 -13.90 -20.92
C ALA A 4 -10.12 -14.74 -21.60
N ILE A 5 -9.90 -16.05 -21.75
CA ILE A 5 -10.91 -17.00 -22.27
C ILE A 5 -11.71 -17.60 -21.12
N ASN A 6 -11.04 -17.92 -20.00
CA ASN A 6 -11.65 -18.49 -18.82
C ASN A 6 -10.93 -18.01 -17.56
N ALA A 7 -11.53 -17.05 -16.85
CA ALA A 7 -10.91 -16.36 -15.72
C ALA A 7 -11.00 -17.19 -14.43
N THR A 8 -10.12 -18.19 -14.32
CA THR A 8 -9.97 -19.03 -13.13
C THR A 8 -8.54 -18.99 -12.62
N LYS A 9 -8.32 -19.42 -11.37
CA LYS A 9 -6.99 -19.44 -10.73
C LYS A 9 -5.97 -20.27 -11.51
N GLU A 10 -6.42 -21.34 -12.18
CA GLU A 10 -5.56 -22.22 -12.99
C GLU A 10 -5.05 -21.56 -14.27
N ASN A 11 -5.69 -20.47 -14.70
CA ASN A 11 -5.34 -19.74 -15.92
C ASN A 11 -4.57 -18.43 -15.65
N LEU A 12 -4.29 -18.13 -14.37
CA LEU A 12 -3.35 -17.08 -13.97
C LEU A 12 -1.93 -17.35 -14.51
N VAL A 13 -1.07 -16.34 -14.54
CA VAL A 13 0.28 -16.41 -15.10
C VAL A 13 1.31 -16.66 -13.98
N PRO A 14 1.77 -17.90 -13.79
CA PRO A 14 2.67 -18.19 -12.68
C PRO A 14 4.07 -17.61 -12.94
N ILE A 15 4.73 -17.13 -11.87
CA ILE A 15 6.18 -16.99 -11.89
C ILE A 15 6.81 -18.38 -12.06
N ARG A 16 7.80 -18.46 -12.95
CA ARG A 16 8.41 -19.75 -13.33
C ARG A 16 9.48 -20.19 -12.33
N ASP A 17 10.21 -19.23 -11.82
CA ASP A 17 11.20 -19.41 -10.77
C ASP A 17 10.66 -18.71 -9.52
N PRO A 18 10.46 -19.40 -8.39
CA PRO A 18 10.02 -18.73 -7.18
C PRO A 18 11.11 -17.85 -6.57
N THR A 19 12.38 -18.02 -6.97
CA THR A 19 13.51 -17.26 -6.43
C THR A 19 13.66 -15.87 -7.04
N VAL A 20 13.16 -15.67 -8.26
CA VAL A 20 13.29 -14.44 -9.06
C VAL A 20 12.07 -14.28 -9.97
N GLY A 21 11.62 -13.06 -10.24
CA GLY A 21 10.52 -12.82 -11.20
C GLY A 21 9.35 -12.00 -10.66
N ASP A 22 9.45 -11.54 -9.42
CA ASP A 22 8.66 -10.46 -8.85
C ASP A 22 9.62 -9.36 -8.36
N TRP A 23 9.15 -8.12 -8.19
CA TRP A 23 9.99 -7.01 -7.72
C TRP A 23 10.57 -7.26 -6.33
N ARG A 24 9.93 -8.11 -5.51
CA ARG A 24 10.45 -8.53 -4.21
C ARG A 24 11.68 -9.40 -4.33
N ASP A 25 12.01 -9.92 -5.51
CA ASP A 25 13.21 -10.69 -5.89
C ASP A 25 13.62 -11.82 -4.92
N SER A 26 12.65 -12.39 -4.18
CA SER A 26 12.90 -13.28 -3.05
C SER A 26 12.20 -14.60 -3.20
N SER A 27 12.89 -15.70 -2.88
CA SER A 27 12.32 -17.05 -2.85
C SER A 27 11.09 -17.20 -1.96
N THR A 28 10.99 -16.39 -0.90
CA THR A 28 9.88 -16.38 0.05
C THR A 28 9.04 -15.12 -0.02
N GLY A 29 9.36 -14.20 -0.95
CA GLY A 29 8.81 -12.85 -1.03
C GLY A 29 7.31 -12.80 -1.26
N LEU A 30 6.75 -13.88 -1.80
CA LEU A 30 5.33 -14.05 -2.06
C LEU A 30 4.66 -15.00 -1.07
N GLY A 31 5.31 -15.34 0.05
CA GLY A 31 4.82 -16.31 1.02
C GLY A 31 4.67 -17.69 0.38
N TYR A 32 5.61 -18.03 -0.51
CA TYR A 32 5.65 -19.25 -1.32
C TYR A 32 4.55 -19.37 -2.40
N GLY A 33 3.73 -18.33 -2.60
CA GLY A 33 2.82 -18.27 -3.73
C GLY A 33 3.53 -18.12 -5.07
N ILE A 34 2.79 -18.38 -6.16
CA ILE A 34 3.33 -18.34 -7.53
C ILE A 34 2.58 -17.40 -8.47
N TYR A 35 1.43 -16.88 -8.06
CA TYR A 35 0.66 -15.88 -8.82
C TYR A 35 0.68 -14.57 -8.01
N PRO A 36 1.57 -13.61 -8.34
CA PRO A 36 1.72 -12.36 -7.59
C PRO A 36 0.53 -11.41 -7.82
N PHE A 37 0.05 -10.74 -6.79
CA PHE A 37 -1.07 -9.81 -6.92
C PHE A 37 -0.76 -8.66 -7.89
N ASP A 38 0.42 -8.04 -7.77
CA ASP A 38 0.83 -6.91 -8.60
C ASP A 38 0.88 -7.27 -10.09
N VAL A 39 1.40 -8.46 -10.42
CA VAL A 39 1.50 -8.96 -11.79
C VAL A 39 0.10 -9.20 -12.36
N GLU A 40 -0.72 -9.99 -11.66
CA GLU A 40 -2.00 -10.46 -12.17
C GLU A 40 -3.05 -9.34 -12.20
N VAL A 41 -3.07 -8.47 -11.19
CA VAL A 41 -4.12 -7.47 -11.00
C VAL A 41 -3.74 -6.10 -11.59
N ALA A 42 -2.45 -5.78 -11.70
CA ALA A 42 -2.02 -4.47 -12.19
C ALA A 42 -1.17 -4.53 -13.47
N LEU A 43 -0.05 -5.26 -13.46
CA LEU A 43 0.95 -5.15 -14.54
C LEU A 43 0.47 -5.79 -15.85
N ILE A 44 -0.16 -6.95 -15.81
CA ILE A 44 -0.75 -7.59 -17.01
C ILE A 44 -1.81 -6.71 -17.66
N PRO A 45 -2.87 -6.25 -16.94
CA PRO A 45 -3.86 -5.37 -17.56
C PRO A 45 -3.25 -4.04 -18.02
N ALA A 46 -2.32 -3.45 -17.28
CA ALA A 46 -1.62 -2.23 -17.70
C ALA A 46 -0.83 -2.42 -19.01
N ALA A 47 -0.11 -3.54 -19.15
CA ALA A 47 0.61 -3.87 -20.37
C ALA A 47 -0.32 -4.06 -21.56
N LEU A 48 -1.48 -4.69 -21.36
CA LEU A 48 -2.51 -4.85 -22.39
C LEU A 48 -3.11 -3.49 -22.80
N ARG A 49 -3.39 -2.60 -21.85
CA ARG A 49 -3.83 -1.22 -22.15
C ARG A 49 -2.77 -0.43 -22.92
N ALA A 50 -1.49 -0.56 -22.56
CA ALA A 50 -0.39 0.07 -23.28
C ALA A 50 -0.27 -0.45 -24.73
N ILE A 51 -0.43 -1.76 -24.95
CA ILE A 51 -0.48 -2.34 -26.30
C ILE A 51 -1.64 -1.75 -27.11
N ALA A 52 -2.83 -1.60 -26.50
CA ALA A 52 -3.98 -1.01 -27.18
C ALA A 52 -3.70 0.46 -27.58
N GLN A 53 -3.17 1.27 -26.67
CA GLN A 53 -2.82 2.67 -26.93
C GLN A 53 -1.76 2.81 -28.03
N LEU A 54 -0.69 2.00 -27.99
CA LEU A 54 0.34 2.02 -29.04
C LEU A 54 -0.24 1.62 -30.40
N SER A 55 -1.19 0.68 -30.42
CA SER A 55 -1.90 0.25 -31.64
C SER A 55 -2.83 1.34 -32.17
N ASP A 56 -3.56 2.03 -31.30
CA ASP A 56 -4.45 3.14 -31.67
C ASP A 56 -3.69 4.37 -32.16
N ALA A 57 -2.51 4.63 -31.59
CA ALA A 57 -1.59 5.67 -32.03
C ALA A 57 -0.85 5.33 -33.35
N GLY A 58 -1.05 4.12 -33.89
CA GLY A 58 -0.37 3.67 -35.11
C GLY A 58 1.13 3.40 -34.96
N ILE A 59 1.63 3.26 -33.72
CA ILE A 59 3.03 2.94 -33.43
C ILE A 59 3.31 1.45 -33.69
N ILE A 60 2.32 0.59 -33.43
CA ILE A 60 2.33 -0.84 -33.75
C ILE A 60 1.11 -1.19 -34.62
N PRO A 61 1.04 -2.39 -35.25
CA PRO A 61 -0.07 -2.75 -36.13
C PRO A 61 -1.46 -2.57 -35.49
N SER A 62 -2.37 -1.92 -36.22
CA SER A 62 -3.68 -1.49 -35.71
C SER A 62 -4.62 -2.64 -35.31
N ASN A 63 -4.33 -3.86 -35.73
CA ASN A 63 -5.13 -5.05 -35.41
C ASN A 63 -4.93 -5.57 -33.97
N TYR A 64 -4.01 -4.98 -33.19
CA TYR A 64 -3.79 -5.38 -31.80
C TYR A 64 -4.76 -4.71 -30.80
N SER A 65 -5.23 -3.50 -31.10
CA SER A 65 -6.04 -2.69 -30.17
C SER A 65 -7.27 -3.42 -29.63
N SER A 66 -8.10 -4.00 -30.50
CA SER A 66 -9.34 -4.66 -30.08
C SER A 66 -9.08 -5.85 -29.14
N ASN A 67 -8.14 -6.73 -29.49
CA ASN A 67 -7.85 -7.91 -28.66
C ASN A 67 -7.22 -7.52 -27.32
N ALA A 68 -6.29 -6.56 -27.33
CA ALA A 68 -5.62 -6.10 -26.13
C ALA A 68 -6.60 -5.41 -25.17
N THR A 69 -7.51 -4.58 -25.70
CA THR A 69 -8.60 -3.96 -24.94
C THR A 69 -9.50 -5.00 -24.29
N THR A 70 -10.01 -5.98 -25.06
CA THR A 70 -10.87 -7.04 -24.52
C THR A 70 -10.16 -7.88 -23.46
N PHE A 71 -8.89 -8.21 -23.67
CA PHE A 71 -8.13 -8.96 -22.66
C PHE A 71 -7.92 -8.13 -21.39
N ALA A 72 -7.58 -6.84 -21.52
CA ALA A 72 -7.41 -5.95 -20.37
C ALA A 72 -8.69 -5.88 -19.53
N GLU A 73 -9.87 -5.74 -20.16
CA GLU A 73 -11.16 -5.69 -19.46
C GLU A 73 -11.45 -6.96 -18.64
N VAL A 74 -11.10 -8.15 -19.17
CA VAL A 74 -11.26 -9.40 -18.42
C VAL A 74 -10.30 -9.44 -17.22
N TRP A 75 -9.05 -9.04 -17.39
CA TRP A 75 -8.08 -8.98 -16.28
C TRP A 75 -8.50 -7.97 -15.21
N GLU A 76 -8.85 -6.74 -15.60
CA GLU A 76 -9.28 -5.67 -14.69
C GLU A 76 -10.51 -6.05 -13.86
N THR A 77 -11.43 -6.85 -14.42
CA THR A 77 -12.68 -7.22 -13.74
C THR A 77 -12.62 -8.55 -12.99
N GLN A 78 -11.86 -9.54 -13.50
CA GLN A 78 -11.91 -10.90 -12.98
C GLN A 78 -10.70 -11.30 -12.13
N ALA A 79 -9.57 -10.59 -12.22
CA ALA A 79 -8.35 -10.98 -11.50
C ALA A 79 -8.43 -10.67 -10.01
N SER A 80 -8.73 -9.42 -9.62
CA SER A 80 -8.71 -9.01 -8.21
C SER A 80 -9.61 -9.86 -7.30
N PRO A 81 -10.84 -10.27 -7.68
CA PRO A 81 -11.69 -11.07 -6.79
C PRO A 81 -11.08 -12.44 -6.42
N LEU A 82 -10.12 -12.96 -7.19
CA LEU A 82 -9.46 -14.24 -6.90
C LEU A 82 -8.50 -14.15 -5.70
N PHE A 83 -8.06 -12.93 -5.35
CA PHE A 83 -7.15 -12.61 -4.26
C PHE A 83 -7.86 -12.07 -3.01
N GLU A 84 -9.18 -11.88 -3.06
CA GLU A 84 -9.94 -11.31 -1.97
C GLU A 84 -9.97 -12.25 -0.76
N VAL A 85 -9.69 -11.69 0.42
CA VAL A 85 -9.70 -12.38 1.71
C VAL A 85 -10.80 -11.78 2.57
N SER A 86 -11.77 -12.63 2.92
CA SER A 86 -12.82 -12.31 3.88
C SER A 86 -12.42 -12.76 5.27
N ILE A 87 -12.44 -11.85 6.24
CA ILE A 87 -12.14 -12.14 7.65
C ILE A 87 -13.20 -11.47 8.53
N SER A 88 -13.63 -12.15 9.59
CA SER A 88 -14.55 -11.54 10.56
C SER A 88 -13.80 -10.58 11.49
N PRO A 89 -14.43 -9.52 12.02
CA PRO A 89 -13.78 -8.62 12.99
C PRO A 89 -13.18 -9.35 14.19
N ALA A 90 -13.85 -10.39 14.69
CA ALA A 90 -13.38 -11.20 15.80
C ALA A 90 -12.11 -12.00 15.45
N ALA A 91 -12.08 -12.61 14.26
CA ALA A 91 -10.90 -13.34 13.77
C ALA A 91 -9.73 -12.37 13.52
N ALA A 92 -10.00 -11.23 12.87
CA ALA A 92 -8.99 -10.20 12.61
C ALA A 92 -8.37 -9.65 13.91
N ASN A 93 -9.18 -9.37 14.92
CA ASN A 93 -8.69 -8.95 16.24
C ASN A 93 -7.85 -10.03 16.93
N ALA A 94 -8.26 -11.31 16.84
CA ALA A 94 -7.47 -12.41 17.38
C ALA A 94 -6.12 -12.60 16.66
N SER A 95 -6.08 -12.40 15.34
CA SER A 95 -4.85 -12.45 14.55
C SER A 95 -3.91 -11.30 14.92
N LEU A 96 -4.42 -10.08 15.09
CA LEU A 96 -3.65 -8.92 15.55
C LEU A 96 -3.03 -9.13 16.93
N LEU A 97 -3.80 -9.62 17.90
CA LEU A 97 -3.29 -9.95 19.25
C LEU A 97 -2.19 -11.02 19.20
N ASN A 98 -2.34 -12.01 18.31
CA ASN A 98 -1.29 -13.00 18.10
C ASN A 98 -0.04 -12.40 17.47
N TYR A 99 -0.22 -11.50 16.51
CA TYR A 99 0.86 -10.86 15.78
C TYR A 99 1.71 -9.98 16.69
N VAL A 100 1.12 -9.09 17.49
CA VAL A 100 1.89 -8.21 18.40
C VAL A 100 2.73 -9.01 19.39
N GLN A 101 2.20 -10.12 19.92
CA GLN A 101 2.96 -11.03 20.78
C GLN A 101 4.13 -11.70 20.06
N LYS A 102 3.93 -12.13 18.80
CA LYS A 102 4.95 -12.81 18.01
C LYS A 102 6.04 -11.86 17.51
N ALA A 103 5.65 -10.68 17.05
CA ALA A 103 6.54 -9.63 16.56
C ALA A 103 7.18 -8.79 17.70
N ASN A 104 6.90 -9.14 18.97
CA ASN A 104 7.40 -8.40 20.15
C ASN A 104 7.05 -6.90 20.11
N LEU A 105 5.81 -6.61 19.72
CA LEU A 105 5.20 -5.28 19.69
C LEU A 105 4.27 -5.10 20.90
N SER A 106 3.91 -3.84 21.16
CA SER A 106 2.95 -3.49 22.21
C SER A 106 1.50 -3.60 21.76
N ASP A 107 0.64 -4.17 22.60
CA ASP A 107 -0.82 -4.19 22.39
C ASP A 107 -1.42 -2.78 22.25
N ALA A 108 -0.73 -1.75 22.76
CA ALA A 108 -1.15 -0.35 22.60
C ALA A 108 -1.25 0.09 21.13
N LEU A 109 -0.53 -0.58 20.21
CA LEU A 109 -0.59 -0.30 18.78
C LEU A 109 -1.93 -0.69 18.13
N LEU A 110 -2.74 -1.50 18.80
CA LEU A 110 -4.01 -2.01 18.26
C LEU A 110 -5.18 -1.02 18.41
N TYR A 111 -4.94 0.16 18.99
CA TYR A 111 -5.99 1.12 19.34
C TYR A 111 -5.59 2.56 19.01
N GLY A 112 -6.57 3.45 18.87
CA GLY A 112 -6.35 4.88 18.63
C GLY A 112 -5.50 5.14 17.38
N THR A 113 -4.56 6.07 17.49
CA THR A 113 -3.61 6.41 16.41
C THR A 113 -2.54 5.34 16.19
N GLY A 114 -2.49 4.28 17.02
CA GLY A 114 -1.57 3.16 16.88
C GLY A 114 -0.10 3.59 16.73
N SER A 115 0.56 3.04 15.72
CA SER A 115 1.96 3.36 15.38
C SER A 115 2.18 4.72 14.75
N LEU A 116 1.14 5.54 14.54
CA LEU A 116 1.26 6.92 14.09
C LEU A 116 1.35 7.92 15.25
N ASN A 117 1.55 7.45 16.49
CA ASN A 117 1.54 8.30 17.68
C ASN A 117 2.74 9.28 17.68
N ALA A 118 2.50 10.43 17.05
CA ALA A 118 3.25 11.67 16.94
C ALA A 118 4.64 11.61 16.24
N THR A 119 4.64 11.69 14.92
CA THR A 119 5.71 12.34 14.14
C THR A 119 5.79 13.82 14.56
N ALA A 120 6.47 14.10 15.66
CA ALA A 120 6.84 15.45 16.08
C ALA A 120 8.32 15.46 16.47
N SER A 121 9.17 15.96 15.56
CA SER A 121 10.49 16.48 15.92
C SER A 121 11.11 17.31 14.81
N SER A 122 11.20 18.63 15.01
CA SER A 122 12.47 19.34 14.80
C SER A 122 12.68 20.43 15.88
N ASN A 123 13.93 20.51 16.34
CA ASN A 123 14.44 20.94 17.65
C ASN A 123 14.74 22.44 17.83
N GLY A 124 14.83 22.86 19.12
CA GLY A 124 15.71 23.96 19.59
C GLY A 124 15.48 24.46 21.04
N SER A 125 16.07 23.81 22.05
CA SER A 125 16.09 24.21 23.50
C SER A 125 17.15 25.32 23.77
N SER A 126 17.13 26.25 24.75
CA SER A 126 16.90 26.22 26.22
C SER A 126 16.97 27.69 26.73
N GLY A 127 16.39 28.17 27.84
CA GLY A 127 15.49 27.57 28.80
C GLY A 127 14.48 28.55 29.39
N THR A 128 13.49 27.94 30.07
CA THR A 128 12.29 28.51 30.71
C THR A 128 11.29 29.10 29.70
N ASN A 129 10.93 28.23 28.75
CA ASN A 129 10.82 28.49 27.31
C ASN A 129 9.82 27.51 26.69
N THR A 130 9.05 27.81 25.65
CA THR A 130 8.70 29.09 25.01
C THR A 130 7.32 28.85 24.40
N SER A 131 6.49 29.86 24.49
CA SER A 131 5.40 30.10 23.55
C SER A 131 5.83 29.82 22.09
N SER A 132 5.19 28.84 21.45
CA SER A 132 5.10 28.76 19.99
C SER A 132 3.70 28.24 19.66
N SER A 133 2.75 29.16 19.52
CA SER A 133 2.19 29.50 18.21
C SER A 133 1.70 28.24 17.48
N SER A 134 0.47 27.88 17.82
CA SER A 134 -0.57 27.48 16.87
C SER A 134 -0.05 27.27 15.45
N PHE A 135 0.20 26.01 15.09
CA PHE A 135 0.00 25.60 13.72
C PHE A 135 -1.43 26.00 13.37
N ASN A 136 -1.57 26.88 12.38
CA ASN A 136 -2.86 27.23 11.84
C ASN A 136 -3.33 25.98 11.06
N SER A 137 -4.06 25.12 11.76
CA SER A 137 -4.75 23.98 11.19
C SER A 137 -5.81 24.50 10.22
N THR A 138 -5.44 24.74 8.97
CA THR A 138 -6.43 24.80 7.89
C THR A 138 -6.82 23.41 7.40
N ALA A 139 -6.14 22.34 7.86
CA ALA A 139 -6.60 20.96 7.74
C ALA A 139 -6.40 20.28 9.10
N GLY A 140 -7.43 20.32 9.95
CA GLY A 140 -7.45 19.54 11.17
C GLY A 140 -7.53 18.06 10.81
N TYR A 141 -6.62 17.24 11.36
CA TYR A 141 -6.90 15.82 11.55
C TYR A 141 -8.10 15.73 12.49
N ASN A 142 -9.29 15.61 11.91
CA ASN A 142 -10.53 15.40 12.63
C ASN A 142 -10.66 13.89 12.78
N ALA A 143 -10.22 13.36 13.93
CA ALA A 143 -10.16 11.95 14.31
C ALA A 143 -11.56 11.30 14.46
N SER A 144 -12.49 11.58 13.55
CA SER A 144 -13.92 11.32 13.75
C SER A 144 -14.66 10.68 12.57
N SER A 145 -14.01 10.30 11.47
CA SER A 145 -14.77 9.72 10.33
C SER A 145 -14.16 8.58 9.51
N GLY A 146 -12.84 8.35 9.46
CA GLY A 146 -12.28 7.27 8.63
C GLY A 146 -11.02 6.56 9.15
N GLY A 147 -10.37 7.08 10.20
CA GLY A 147 -9.34 6.37 10.96
C GLY A 147 -9.94 5.31 11.88
N TRP A 148 -9.25 4.18 12.06
CA TRP A 148 -9.65 3.20 13.08
C TRP A 148 -9.31 3.72 14.49
N ASP A 149 -9.98 4.76 14.97
CA ASP A 149 -9.63 5.42 16.24
C ASP A 149 -10.31 4.75 17.45
N ALA A 150 -11.35 3.94 17.22
CA ALA A 150 -12.07 3.22 18.26
C ALA A 150 -11.50 1.80 18.50
N VAL A 151 -11.62 1.35 19.74
CA VAL A 151 -11.24 -0.02 20.15
C VAL A 151 -12.04 -1.05 19.35
N GLY A 152 -11.35 -2.03 18.76
CA GLY A 152 -11.97 -3.14 18.02
C GLY A 152 -12.23 -2.87 16.54
N GLN A 153 -11.86 -1.69 16.01
CA GLN A 153 -11.86 -1.44 14.57
C GLN A 153 -10.70 -2.17 13.89
N THR A 154 -11.05 -3.03 12.94
CA THR A 154 -10.14 -3.88 12.15
C THR A 154 -10.76 -4.22 10.79
N ILE A 155 -9.98 -4.80 9.87
CA ILE A 155 -10.48 -5.37 8.62
C ILE A 155 -11.57 -6.40 8.95
N GLY A 156 -12.60 -6.48 8.11
CA GLY A 156 -13.79 -7.28 8.36
C GLY A 156 -14.92 -6.49 9.00
N LYS A 157 -14.67 -5.25 9.45
CA LYS A 157 -15.74 -4.36 9.95
C LYS A 157 -16.77 -4.11 8.86
N GLU A 158 -18.02 -3.96 9.26
CA GLU A 158 -19.09 -3.54 8.35
C GLU A 158 -18.88 -2.08 7.92
N VAL A 159 -18.91 -1.85 6.61
CA VAL A 159 -18.88 -0.54 5.96
C VAL A 159 -20.01 -0.53 4.94
N ASP A 160 -20.95 0.42 5.06
CA ASP A 160 -22.13 0.53 4.20
C ASP A 160 -22.95 -0.78 4.06
N GLY A 161 -23.05 -1.57 5.13
CA GLY A 161 -23.81 -2.83 5.16
C GLY A 161 -23.07 -4.05 4.61
N VAL A 162 -21.78 -3.94 4.29
CA VAL A 162 -20.92 -5.04 3.81
C VAL A 162 -19.65 -5.12 4.65
N ASN A 163 -19.23 -6.32 5.04
CA ASN A 163 -17.94 -6.47 5.73
C ASN A 163 -16.79 -6.14 4.77
N SER A 164 -15.89 -5.25 5.23
CA SER A 164 -14.65 -4.92 4.53
C SER A 164 -13.78 -6.16 4.34
N THR A 165 -13.10 -6.22 3.20
CA THR A 165 -12.15 -7.27 2.85
C THR A 165 -10.77 -6.67 2.60
N PHE A 166 -9.77 -7.52 2.46
CA PHE A 166 -8.46 -7.14 1.95
C PHE A 166 -8.04 -8.09 0.84
N TYR A 167 -6.95 -7.77 0.14
CA TYR A 167 -6.42 -8.62 -0.92
C TYR A 167 -5.10 -9.23 -0.45
N GLY A 168 -4.95 -10.53 -0.65
CA GLY A 168 -3.73 -11.25 -0.31
C GLY A 168 -2.63 -11.03 -1.34
N LEU A 169 -1.39 -11.12 -0.86
CA LEU A 169 -0.17 -10.85 -1.63
C LEU A 169 0.00 -11.72 -2.88
N SER A 170 -0.42 -12.99 -2.80
CA SER A 170 -0.25 -13.94 -3.90
C SER A 170 -1.24 -15.09 -3.80
N ILE A 171 -1.27 -15.96 -4.81
CA ILE A 171 -1.96 -17.26 -4.75
C ILE A 171 -0.94 -18.39 -4.87
N ASP A 172 -1.06 -19.39 -3.99
CA ASP A 172 -0.29 -20.65 -4.02
C ASP A 172 -0.72 -21.51 -5.20
N ARG A 173 0.16 -22.41 -5.66
CA ARG A 173 -0.12 -23.44 -6.66
C ARG A 173 -1.37 -24.28 -6.32
N ASN A 174 -1.68 -24.46 -5.04
CA ASN A 174 -2.91 -25.16 -4.60
C ASN A 174 -4.20 -24.30 -4.69
N GLY A 175 -4.10 -23.04 -5.09
CA GLY A 175 -5.21 -22.10 -5.25
C GLY A 175 -5.57 -21.30 -3.99
N SER A 176 -4.92 -21.54 -2.85
CA SER A 176 -5.09 -20.74 -1.63
C SER A 176 -4.45 -19.36 -1.77
N VAL A 177 -5.09 -18.35 -1.19
CA VAL A 177 -4.55 -17.00 -1.12
C VAL A 177 -3.52 -16.93 0.01
N VAL A 178 -2.41 -16.23 -0.22
CA VAL A 178 -1.44 -15.85 0.82
C VAL A 178 -1.93 -14.56 1.46
N GLU A 179 -2.46 -14.67 2.68
CA GLU A 179 -3.25 -13.66 3.39
C GLU A 179 -2.40 -12.55 4.05
N VAL A 180 -1.32 -12.15 3.37
CA VAL A 180 -0.43 -11.06 3.78
C VAL A 180 -0.96 -9.76 3.18
N LEU A 181 -1.25 -8.77 4.03
CA LEU A 181 -1.60 -7.42 3.60
C LEU A 181 -0.35 -6.74 3.01
N HIS A 182 -0.48 -6.01 1.91
CA HIS A 182 0.70 -5.58 1.13
C HIS A 182 0.51 -4.23 0.43
N SER A 183 1.64 -3.57 0.09
CA SER A 183 1.64 -2.27 -0.58
C SER A 183 1.31 -2.34 -2.08
N ASP A 184 1.29 -3.53 -2.68
CA ASP A 184 1.10 -3.67 -4.12
C ASP A 184 -0.27 -3.16 -4.65
N LEU A 185 -1.22 -2.85 -3.77
CA LEU A 185 -2.39 -2.03 -4.11
C LEU A 185 -1.98 -0.73 -4.83
N GLY A 186 -0.82 -0.14 -4.49
CA GLY A 186 -0.25 1.02 -5.17
C GLY A 186 -0.09 0.82 -6.68
N PHE A 187 0.25 -0.38 -7.16
CA PHE A 187 0.30 -0.68 -8.60
C PHE A 187 -1.08 -0.55 -9.26
N VAL A 188 -2.11 -1.09 -8.61
CA VAL A 188 -3.50 -1.02 -9.11
C VAL A 188 -3.98 0.43 -9.13
N LEU A 189 -3.67 1.20 -8.08
CA LEU A 189 -4.04 2.61 -8.00
C LEU A 189 -3.30 3.46 -9.04
N LEU A 190 -2.03 3.15 -9.34
CA LEU A 190 -1.27 3.90 -10.33
C LEU A 190 -1.76 3.61 -11.76
N TYR A 191 -1.87 2.33 -12.12
CA TYR A 191 -2.12 1.92 -13.51
C TYR A 191 -3.61 1.75 -13.87
N GLY A 192 -4.48 1.53 -12.88
CA GLY A 192 -5.90 1.28 -13.10
C GLY A 192 -6.68 2.54 -13.45
N ASN A 193 -7.52 2.46 -14.49
CA ASN A 193 -8.40 3.56 -14.91
C ASN A 193 -9.81 3.49 -14.30
N ASN A 194 -10.26 2.29 -13.93
CA ASN A 194 -11.58 2.03 -13.35
C ASN A 194 -11.42 1.09 -12.16
N VAL A 195 -10.70 1.56 -11.14
CA VAL A 195 -10.46 0.77 -9.92
C VAL A 195 -11.79 0.58 -9.18
N SER A 196 -12.05 -0.66 -8.75
CA SER A 196 -13.32 -1.00 -8.09
C SER A 196 -13.45 -0.35 -6.71
N GLN A 197 -14.69 -0.15 -6.26
CA GLN A 197 -14.97 0.34 -4.91
C GLN A 197 -14.34 -0.54 -3.82
N SER A 198 -14.28 -1.86 -4.03
CA SER A 198 -13.68 -2.82 -3.08
C SER A 198 -12.17 -2.63 -2.94
N ILE A 199 -11.44 -2.37 -4.03
CA ILE A 199 -10.00 -2.06 -3.96
C ILE A 199 -9.77 -0.71 -3.29
N MET A 200 -10.63 0.29 -3.55
CA MET A 200 -10.55 1.57 -2.85
C MET A 200 -10.81 1.42 -1.35
N GLN A 201 -11.79 0.61 -0.94
CA GLN A 201 -12.00 0.29 0.48
C GLN A 201 -10.80 -0.45 1.07
N ALA A 202 -10.26 -1.47 0.39
CA ALA A 202 -9.06 -2.19 0.82
C ALA A 202 -7.84 -1.26 0.96
N THR A 203 -7.75 -0.21 0.14
CA THR A 203 -6.72 0.84 0.27
C THR A 203 -6.89 1.62 1.57
N VAL A 204 -8.12 1.98 1.96
CA VAL A 204 -8.40 2.62 3.27
C VAL A 204 -7.94 1.72 4.42
N GLU A 205 -8.21 0.41 4.34
CA GLU A 205 -7.81 -0.54 5.39
C GLU A 205 -6.29 -0.79 5.40
N ALA A 206 -5.65 -0.87 4.24
CA ALA A 206 -4.20 -0.99 4.13
C ALA A 206 -3.47 0.22 4.71
N LEU A 207 -4.03 1.42 4.57
CA LEU A 207 -3.48 2.69 5.07
C LEU A 207 -3.93 3.02 6.50
N GLN A 208 -4.21 1.99 7.32
CA GLN A 208 -4.35 2.11 8.76
C GLN A 208 -2.97 2.01 9.46
N PRO A 209 -2.85 2.46 10.72
CA PRO A 209 -1.62 2.31 11.49
C PRO A 209 -1.19 0.84 11.60
N TYR A 210 0.07 0.52 11.39
CA TYR A 210 0.63 -0.81 11.58
C TYR A 210 0.56 -1.23 13.07
N PRO A 211 0.23 -2.50 13.43
CA PRO A 211 0.05 -3.66 12.54
C PRO A 211 -1.38 -3.87 12.04
N ARG A 212 -2.28 -2.89 12.26
CA ARG A 212 -3.65 -2.89 11.75
C ARG A 212 -3.73 -2.62 10.24
N GLY A 213 -2.82 -1.79 9.74
CA GLY A 213 -2.54 -1.60 8.32
C GLY A 213 -1.03 -1.66 8.06
N LEU A 214 -0.54 -0.79 7.18
CA LEU A 214 0.84 -0.76 6.71
C LEU A 214 1.64 0.44 7.25
N LEU A 215 1.01 1.42 7.90
CA LEU A 215 1.66 2.70 8.20
C LEU A 215 2.33 2.71 9.57
N THR A 216 3.64 2.89 9.63
CA THR A 216 4.34 3.25 10.88
C THR A 216 4.57 4.76 10.94
N ASN A 217 5.01 5.30 12.07
CA ASN A 217 5.45 6.70 12.17
C ASN A 217 6.75 7.00 11.39
N VAL A 218 7.39 6.01 10.76
CA VAL A 218 8.64 6.16 9.99
C VAL A 218 8.55 5.43 8.64
N GLY A 219 7.39 5.47 8.00
CA GLY A 219 7.16 4.93 6.66
C GLY A 219 6.14 3.79 6.59
N MET A 220 5.67 3.54 5.37
CA MET A 220 4.73 2.45 5.06
C MET A 220 5.50 1.15 4.78
N VAL A 221 5.17 0.08 5.50
CA VAL A 221 5.76 -1.24 5.24
C VAL A 221 5.14 -1.89 4.01
N VAL A 222 5.90 -2.73 3.32
CA VAL A 222 5.47 -3.36 2.05
C VAL A 222 4.69 -4.66 2.24
N ALA A 223 4.78 -5.27 3.41
CA ALA A 223 4.06 -6.49 3.77
C ALA A 223 3.74 -6.53 5.27
N ASN A 224 2.57 -7.07 5.61
CA ASN A 224 2.08 -7.27 6.96
C ASN A 224 1.34 -8.61 7.05
N ALA A 225 1.97 -9.59 7.67
CA ALA A 225 1.43 -10.93 7.88
C ALA A 225 0.50 -11.05 9.10
N ALA A 226 0.05 -9.93 9.69
CA ALA A 226 -0.79 -9.94 10.90
C ALA A 226 -2.15 -10.63 10.73
N TYR A 227 -2.64 -10.74 9.50
CA TYR A 227 -3.93 -11.36 9.18
C TYR A 227 -3.81 -12.77 8.63
N ASP A 228 -2.59 -13.27 8.41
CA ASP A 228 -2.36 -14.55 7.75
C ASP A 228 -2.70 -15.72 8.68
N THR A 229 -3.56 -16.62 8.23
CA THR A 229 -3.88 -17.85 8.95
C THR A 229 -2.67 -18.77 9.08
N ASN A 230 -1.73 -18.73 8.14
CA ASN A 230 -0.43 -19.37 8.25
C ASN A 230 0.55 -18.50 9.06
N LYS A 231 0.51 -18.67 10.37
CA LYS A 231 1.33 -17.89 11.32
C LYS A 231 2.84 -18.03 11.16
N THR A 232 3.34 -19.00 10.39
CA THR A 232 4.79 -19.05 10.08
C THR A 232 5.22 -17.87 9.21
N ASN A 233 4.29 -17.30 8.43
CA ASN A 233 4.56 -16.14 7.59
C ASN A 233 4.88 -14.88 8.39
N ILE A 234 4.58 -14.83 9.70
CA ILE A 234 5.03 -13.74 10.58
C ILE A 234 6.56 -13.63 10.57
N GLU A 235 7.28 -14.77 10.58
CA GLU A 235 8.76 -14.77 10.50
C GLU A 235 9.26 -14.52 9.08
N VAL A 236 8.54 -15.03 8.08
CA VAL A 236 8.88 -14.82 6.65
C VAL A 236 8.77 -13.34 6.27
N PHE A 237 7.84 -12.60 6.85
CA PHE A 237 7.60 -11.19 6.56
C PHE A 237 7.97 -10.27 7.73
N ASN A 238 8.90 -10.67 8.60
CA ASN A 238 9.37 -9.79 9.67
C ASN A 238 10.22 -8.62 9.11
N ASN A 239 10.55 -7.66 9.96
CA ASN A 239 11.29 -6.46 9.56
C ASN A 239 12.80 -6.73 9.27
N LEU A 240 13.26 -7.97 9.40
CA LEU A 240 14.62 -8.38 9.03
C LEU A 240 14.68 -8.95 7.61
N GLN A 241 13.53 -9.13 6.96
CA GLN A 241 13.42 -9.60 5.58
C GLN A 241 13.10 -8.41 4.67
N TYR A 242 13.88 -8.24 3.60
CA TYR A 242 13.72 -7.13 2.66
C TYR A 242 12.40 -7.11 1.89
N HIS A 243 11.65 -8.21 1.87
CA HIS A 243 10.28 -8.31 1.34
C HIS A 243 9.20 -8.23 2.43
N GLY A 244 9.60 -8.16 3.70
CA GLY A 244 8.75 -8.23 4.89
C GLY A 244 8.21 -6.88 5.33
N ALA A 245 8.13 -6.70 6.65
CA ALA A 245 7.72 -5.46 7.31
C ALA A 245 8.80 -4.37 7.25
N VAL A 246 9.28 -4.09 6.03
CA VAL A 246 10.26 -3.03 5.70
C VAL A 246 9.59 -2.01 4.79
N SER A 247 10.16 -0.81 4.69
CA SER A 247 9.65 0.25 3.84
C SER A 247 10.57 0.48 2.65
N TRP A 248 9.97 0.54 1.46
CA TRP A 248 10.65 0.86 0.21
C TRP A 248 10.17 2.23 -0.25
N SER A 249 11.10 3.13 -0.54
CA SER A 249 10.78 4.50 -0.96
C SER A 249 9.89 4.54 -2.20
N TRP A 250 10.17 3.68 -3.19
CA TRP A 250 9.39 3.65 -4.42
C TRP A 250 7.99 3.05 -4.25
N GLN A 251 7.79 2.10 -3.32
CA GLN A 251 6.45 1.57 -2.99
C GLN A 251 5.60 2.61 -2.27
N GLN A 252 6.21 3.39 -1.37
CA GLN A 252 5.56 4.54 -0.75
C GLN A 252 5.16 5.57 -1.80
N GLY A 253 6.09 5.93 -2.69
CA GLY A 253 5.81 6.85 -3.79
C GLY A 253 4.74 6.34 -4.75
N LEU A 254 4.75 5.04 -5.06
CA LEU A 254 3.77 4.38 -5.92
C LEU A 254 2.36 4.45 -5.30
N MET A 255 2.23 4.14 -4.01
CA MET A 255 0.97 4.25 -3.28
C MET A 255 0.47 5.70 -3.22
N ALA A 256 1.37 6.66 -2.93
CA ALA A 256 1.02 8.07 -2.80
C ALA A 256 0.50 8.65 -4.13
N GLU A 257 1.22 8.41 -5.23
CA GLU A 257 0.82 8.88 -6.56
C GLU A 257 -0.40 8.14 -7.09
N GLY A 258 -0.48 6.83 -6.86
CA GLY A 258 -1.66 6.03 -7.21
C GLY A 258 -2.91 6.56 -6.54
N LEU A 259 -2.86 6.80 -5.21
CA LEU A 259 -4.00 7.34 -4.47
C LEU A 259 -4.35 8.77 -4.92
N SER A 260 -3.34 9.64 -5.10
CA SER A 260 -3.54 11.00 -5.61
C SER A 260 -4.19 11.02 -7.00
N ARG A 261 -3.80 10.07 -7.86
CA ARG A 261 -4.39 9.87 -9.19
C ARG A 261 -5.85 9.45 -9.10
N GLN A 262 -6.17 8.43 -8.30
CA GLN A 262 -7.57 7.97 -8.16
C GLN A 262 -8.47 9.07 -7.58
N LEU A 263 -8.01 9.82 -6.57
CA LEU A 263 -8.73 10.98 -6.05
C LEU A 263 -8.89 12.09 -7.11
N GLY A 264 -7.89 12.27 -7.97
CA GLY A 264 -7.94 13.19 -9.11
C GLY A 264 -9.02 12.83 -10.13
N LEU A 265 -9.27 11.54 -10.39
CA LEU A 265 -10.38 11.08 -11.26
C LEU A 265 -11.77 11.49 -10.73
N CYS A 266 -11.87 11.74 -9.42
CA CYS A 266 -13.07 12.24 -8.75
C CYS A 266 -13.08 13.78 -8.56
N ASN A 267 -12.08 14.51 -9.06
CA ASN A 267 -11.85 15.93 -8.76
C ASN A 267 -11.70 16.25 -7.26
N LEU A 268 -11.14 15.31 -6.48
CA LEU A 268 -10.96 15.46 -5.03
C LEU A 268 -9.53 15.85 -4.63
N SER A 269 -8.57 15.82 -5.56
CA SER A 269 -7.21 16.29 -5.35
C SER A 269 -6.93 17.50 -6.23
N SER A 270 -6.50 18.60 -5.62
CA SER A 270 -6.11 19.84 -6.31
C SER A 270 -4.72 19.78 -6.92
N ASN A 271 -3.91 18.79 -6.52
CA ASN A 271 -2.49 18.67 -6.86
C ASN A 271 -2.15 17.34 -7.55
N THR A 272 -3.10 16.72 -8.27
CA THR A 272 -2.82 15.49 -9.02
C THR A 272 -1.79 15.75 -10.13
N GLN A 273 -0.60 15.16 -9.99
CA GLN A 273 0.48 15.32 -10.97
C GLN A 273 0.32 14.38 -12.17
N LEU A 274 -0.20 13.17 -11.93
CA LEU A 274 -0.48 12.20 -12.98
C LEU A 274 -1.81 12.51 -13.66
N GLN A 275 -1.76 13.32 -14.71
CA GLN A 275 -2.88 13.52 -15.61
C GLN A 275 -2.88 12.41 -16.68
N TYR A 276 -4.02 11.75 -16.85
CA TYR A 276 -4.20 10.76 -17.90
C TYR A 276 -4.89 11.45 -19.08
N ASP A 277 -4.25 11.46 -20.26
CA ASP A 277 -4.72 12.25 -21.42
C ASP A 277 -6.03 11.71 -22.02
N HIS A 278 -6.28 10.41 -21.83
CA HIS A 278 -7.49 9.78 -22.33
C HIS A 278 -8.64 9.95 -21.36
N GLN A 279 -9.76 10.45 -21.86
CA GLN A 279 -10.98 10.64 -21.08
C GLN A 279 -11.50 9.30 -20.57
N THR A 280 -11.27 9.01 -19.29
CA THR A 280 -11.87 7.87 -18.59
C THR A 280 -13.21 8.32 -18.00
N ALA A 281 -14.18 7.40 -17.94
CA ALA A 281 -15.39 7.64 -17.17
C ALA A 281 -15.02 7.88 -15.70
N THR A 282 -15.68 8.82 -15.04
CA THR A 282 -15.54 9.02 -13.59
C THR A 282 -15.92 7.72 -12.87
N PRO A 283 -15.05 7.19 -11.99
CA PRO A 283 -15.35 5.98 -11.24
C PRO A 283 -16.65 6.10 -10.44
N THR A 284 -17.43 5.02 -10.38
CA THR A 284 -18.77 5.03 -9.74
C THR A 284 -18.69 5.34 -8.24
N TRP A 285 -17.62 4.90 -7.58
CA TRP A 285 -17.38 5.13 -6.16
C TRP A 285 -17.08 6.59 -5.81
N CYS A 286 -16.79 7.47 -6.79
CA CYS A 286 -16.61 8.91 -6.54
C CYS A 286 -17.86 9.57 -5.93
N THR A 287 -19.03 8.95 -6.06
CA THR A 287 -20.29 9.45 -5.48
C THR A 287 -20.51 9.00 -4.04
N ASN A 288 -19.72 8.04 -3.53
CA ASN A 288 -19.76 7.60 -2.13
C ASN A 288 -18.91 8.56 -1.27
N THR A 289 -19.57 9.51 -0.60
CA THR A 289 -18.88 10.51 0.24
C THR A 289 -18.18 9.88 1.43
N THR A 290 -18.76 8.85 2.05
CA THR A 290 -18.13 8.12 3.16
C THR A 290 -16.78 7.52 2.75
N LEU A 291 -16.73 6.85 1.60
CA LEU A 291 -15.49 6.25 1.09
C LEU A 291 -14.48 7.32 0.66
N THR A 292 -14.93 8.36 -0.04
CA THR A 292 -14.04 9.42 -0.52
C THR A 292 -13.42 10.23 0.63
N ASP A 293 -14.18 10.52 1.70
CA ASP A 293 -13.67 11.12 2.93
C ASP A 293 -12.63 10.19 3.59
N ALA A 294 -12.92 8.89 3.69
CA ALA A 294 -11.98 7.91 4.26
C ALA A 294 -10.68 7.78 3.46
N LEU A 295 -10.74 7.92 2.13
CA LEU A 295 -9.57 7.93 1.24
C LEU A 295 -8.72 9.20 1.40
N LEU A 296 -9.34 10.37 1.58
CA LEU A 296 -8.62 11.62 1.87
C LEU A 296 -7.91 11.56 3.22
N GLU A 297 -8.55 10.97 4.23
CA GLU A 297 -7.90 10.71 5.52
C GLU A 297 -6.76 9.68 5.39
N ALA A 298 -6.95 8.63 4.59
CA ALA A 298 -5.90 7.65 4.29
C ALA A 298 -4.69 8.28 3.59
N GLN A 299 -4.93 9.20 2.64
CA GLN A 299 -3.88 9.98 2.01
C GLN A 299 -3.11 10.81 3.04
N THR A 300 -3.81 11.46 3.97
CA THR A 300 -3.17 12.24 5.05
C THR A 300 -2.26 11.35 5.91
N ARG A 301 -2.75 10.20 6.38
CA ARG A 301 -1.95 9.25 7.18
C ARG A 301 -0.73 8.73 6.43
N LEU A 302 -0.88 8.41 5.15
CA LEU A 302 0.23 7.97 4.31
C LEU A 302 1.32 9.03 4.25
N TRP A 303 0.96 10.29 4.05
CA TRP A 303 1.93 11.38 3.99
C TRP A 303 2.54 11.72 5.36
N ASP A 304 1.82 11.57 6.46
CA ASP A 304 2.39 11.65 7.82
C ASP A 304 3.47 10.57 8.03
N SER A 305 3.21 9.36 7.54
CA SER A 305 4.13 8.22 7.60
C SER A 305 5.38 8.43 6.72
N ILE A 306 5.21 8.88 5.47
CA ILE A 306 6.29 9.23 4.54
C ILE A 306 7.16 10.36 5.10
N GLN A 307 6.55 11.41 5.66
CA GLN A 307 7.28 12.51 6.27
C GLN A 307 8.13 12.03 7.46
N GLY A 308 7.64 11.04 8.21
CA GLY A 308 8.38 10.42 9.31
C GLY A 308 9.65 9.68 8.87
N SER A 309 9.73 9.27 7.60
CA SER A 309 10.93 8.68 6.99
C SER A 309 11.74 9.66 6.13
N ALA A 310 11.48 10.97 6.22
CA ALA A 310 12.09 12.00 5.36
C ALA A 310 13.62 11.89 5.21
N SER A 311 14.34 11.55 6.28
CA SER A 311 15.81 11.41 6.26
C SER A 311 16.31 10.22 5.45
N ALA A 312 15.44 9.28 5.10
CA ALA A 312 15.77 8.04 4.39
C ALA A 312 14.96 7.85 3.10
N LEU A 313 14.20 8.84 2.63
CA LEU A 313 13.36 8.71 1.43
C LEU A 313 14.13 8.44 0.13
N PHE A 314 15.43 8.73 0.12
CA PHE A 314 16.30 8.50 -1.03
C PHE A 314 17.20 7.27 -0.87
N THR A 315 16.99 6.48 0.18
CA THR A 315 17.57 5.13 0.29
C THR A 315 16.66 4.13 -0.43
N GLU A 316 17.18 2.94 -0.72
CA GLU A 316 16.41 1.87 -1.33
C GLU A 316 15.38 1.29 -0.36
N VAL A 317 15.85 0.83 0.82
CA VAL A 317 15.04 0.20 1.85
C VAL A 317 15.41 0.71 3.23
N LEU A 318 14.41 0.88 4.07
CA LEU A 318 14.58 1.04 5.52
C LEU A 318 13.75 0.00 6.26
N SER A 319 14.20 -0.36 7.46
CA SER A 319 13.46 -1.26 8.33
C SER A 319 12.97 -0.52 9.57
N PRO A 320 11.64 -0.39 9.80
CA PRO A 320 11.13 0.14 11.04
C PRO A 320 11.50 -0.77 12.22
N VAL A 321 12.15 -0.21 13.24
CA VAL A 321 12.51 -0.91 14.47
C VAL A 321 11.66 -0.39 15.62
N PHE A 322 10.95 -1.28 16.30
CA PHE A 322 10.05 -0.90 17.38
C PHE A 322 10.79 -0.69 18.70
N ASP A 323 10.59 0.47 19.33
CA ASP A 323 11.05 0.77 20.68
C ASP A 323 9.90 0.59 21.69
N ASN A 324 10.04 -0.43 22.54
CA ASN A 324 9.06 -0.75 23.59
C ASN A 324 8.97 0.33 24.69
N ALA A 325 10.02 1.15 24.88
CA ALA A 325 10.00 2.21 25.88
C ALA A 325 9.13 3.39 25.44
N THR A 326 9.19 3.75 24.16
CA THR A 326 8.43 4.88 23.60
C THR A 326 7.13 4.44 22.92
N ASN A 327 6.97 3.16 22.62
CA ASN A 327 5.90 2.61 21.76
C ASN A 327 5.88 3.24 20.37
N THR A 328 7.05 3.54 19.80
CA THR A 328 7.19 4.11 18.46
C THR A 328 8.20 3.32 17.62
N PHE A 329 8.13 3.47 16.31
CA PHE A 329 9.14 2.95 15.41
C PHE A 329 10.24 3.99 15.14
N THR A 330 11.46 3.53 14.97
CA THR A 330 12.61 4.32 14.50
C THR A 330 13.12 3.75 13.19
N ILE A 331 13.75 4.58 12.36
CA ILE A 331 14.39 4.15 11.12
C ILE A 331 15.59 3.25 11.47
N GLY A 332 15.57 2.00 11.02
CA GLY A 332 16.66 1.06 11.12
C GLY A 332 17.29 0.78 9.75
N ASP A 333 18.57 0.43 9.78
CA ASP A 333 19.33 -0.03 8.62
C ASP A 333 19.10 -1.54 8.43
N LEU A 334 18.40 -1.91 7.34
CA LEU A 334 18.13 -3.30 7.03
C LEU A 334 19.42 -4.11 6.85
N GLY A 335 20.45 -3.55 6.23
CA GLY A 335 21.71 -4.26 6.00
C GLY A 335 22.49 -4.54 7.28
N ALA A 336 22.32 -3.70 8.29
CA ALA A 336 22.89 -3.93 9.61
C ALA A 336 22.13 -5.00 10.42
N ILE A 337 20.82 -5.15 10.23
CA ILE A 337 19.97 -6.02 11.07
C ILE A 337 19.55 -7.33 10.37
N SER A 338 19.65 -7.40 9.05
CA SER A 338 19.33 -8.60 8.28
C SER A 338 20.33 -9.73 8.57
N PRO A 339 19.87 -10.97 8.82
CA PRO A 339 20.75 -12.12 9.07
C PRO A 339 21.76 -12.41 7.96
N SER A 340 21.44 -12.04 6.71
CA SER A 340 22.28 -12.27 5.54
C SER A 340 23.04 -11.02 5.06
N GLY A 341 22.91 -9.88 5.76
CA GLY A 341 23.56 -8.63 5.37
C GLY A 341 23.04 -8.07 4.04
N THR A 342 21.71 -8.08 3.86
CA THR A 342 21.06 -7.54 2.65
C THR A 342 21.40 -6.06 2.45
N GLU A 343 21.93 -5.66 1.30
CA GLU A 343 22.15 -4.24 0.98
C GLU A 343 20.81 -3.49 1.09
N GLY A 344 20.74 -2.46 1.97
CA GLY A 344 19.54 -1.66 2.19
C GLY A 344 19.66 -0.20 1.73
N ASP A 345 20.89 0.26 1.46
CA ASP A 345 21.20 1.65 1.11
C ASP A 345 21.77 1.77 -0.32
N ALA A 346 21.38 0.89 -1.24
CA ALA A 346 21.70 1.11 -2.63
C ALA A 346 20.95 2.35 -3.12
N ILE A 347 21.61 3.18 -3.92
CA ILE A 347 20.96 4.31 -4.59
C ILE A 347 20.70 3.88 -6.04
N GLN A 348 19.44 3.63 -6.36
CA GLN A 348 18.98 3.15 -7.66
C GLN A 348 18.00 4.15 -8.29
N LEU A 349 17.58 3.89 -9.53
CA LEU A 349 16.65 4.78 -10.26
C LEU A 349 15.38 5.08 -9.44
N TRP A 350 14.85 4.08 -8.75
CA TRP A 350 13.63 4.19 -7.97
C TRP A 350 13.79 4.93 -6.64
N SER A 351 15.01 5.09 -6.13
CA SER A 351 15.30 5.86 -4.91
C SER A 351 14.93 7.34 -5.05
N TYR A 352 14.84 7.86 -6.28
CA TYR A 352 14.53 9.27 -6.54
C TYR A 352 13.08 9.54 -6.96
N GLY A 353 12.18 8.55 -6.85
CA GLY A 353 10.77 8.71 -7.27
C GLY A 353 10.07 9.90 -6.61
N PHE A 354 10.39 10.19 -5.35
CA PHE A 354 9.84 11.32 -4.60
C PHE A 354 10.24 12.69 -5.13
N LEU A 355 11.32 12.84 -5.92
CA LEU A 355 11.68 14.14 -6.49
C LEU A 355 10.58 14.70 -7.41
N ALA A 356 9.78 13.82 -8.00
CA ALA A 356 8.67 14.20 -8.87
C ALA A 356 7.33 14.33 -8.14
N GLN A 357 7.28 14.18 -6.81
CA GLN A 357 6.04 14.13 -6.04
C GLN A 357 5.73 15.44 -5.29
N ILE A 358 4.45 15.68 -5.05
CA ILE A 358 3.93 16.79 -4.26
C ILE A 358 3.17 16.22 -3.06
N ASP A 359 3.47 16.73 -1.86
CA ASP A 359 2.66 16.46 -0.69
C ASP A 359 1.31 17.20 -0.82
N PRO A 360 0.18 16.50 -0.98
CA PRO A 360 -1.13 17.11 -1.21
C PRO A 360 -1.63 17.89 0.00
N ARG A 361 -1.10 17.65 1.21
CA ARG A 361 -1.47 18.39 2.44
C ARG A 361 -0.96 19.83 2.39
N SER A 362 0.21 20.05 1.78
CA SER A 362 0.90 21.34 1.73
C SER A 362 0.95 21.96 0.33
N GLY A 363 0.76 21.16 -0.72
CA GLY A 363 1.00 21.54 -2.11
C GLY A 363 2.48 21.74 -2.45
N ARG A 364 3.39 21.32 -1.55
CA ARG A 364 4.83 21.53 -1.69
C ARG A 364 5.48 20.33 -2.39
N PRO A 365 6.39 20.57 -3.37
CA PRO A 365 7.22 19.50 -3.93
C PRO A 365 8.07 18.85 -2.84
N VAL A 366 8.13 17.52 -2.82
CA VAL A 366 8.95 16.78 -1.84
C VAL A 366 10.45 17.07 -2.04
N ALA A 367 10.87 17.40 -3.27
CA ALA A 367 12.22 17.86 -3.57
C ALA A 367 12.63 19.12 -2.79
N ASP A 368 11.67 19.95 -2.36
CA ASP A 368 11.91 21.13 -1.54
C ASP A 368 11.88 20.83 -0.03
N GLY A 369 11.68 19.57 0.35
CA GLY A 369 11.44 19.11 1.72
C GLY A 369 9.96 19.20 2.14
N PHE A 370 9.64 18.59 3.29
CA PHE A 370 8.30 18.63 3.89
C PHE A 370 8.02 19.98 4.57
#